data_AF-A0A7C7QHH1-F1
#
_entry.id   AF-A0A7C7QHH1-F1
#
_cell.length_a   1.000
_cell.length_b   1.000
_cell.length_c   1.000
_cell.angle_alpha   90.00
_cell.angle_beta   90.00
_cell.angle_gamma   90.00
#
_symmetry.space_group_name_H-M   'P 1'
#
loop_
_entity.id
_entity.type
_entity.pdbx_description
1 polymer ?
#
loop_
_entity_poly.entity_id
_entity_poly.type
_entity_poly.pdbx_seq_one_letter_code
_entity_poly.pdbx_strand_id
1 'polypeptide(L)'
;MVILIKANQEMEVFDLGNYNIPEGIIGSWINQIGETLLPAQERAIKRYRVLDSNSLITSSPTSSGKTFVGQVAAVKGVIQKKRVIYLVPPQVPC
;
A
#
# COMPACT_ATOMS: atom_id res chain seq x y z
N MET A 1 -3.68 -1.32 -37.67
CA MET A 1 -3.32 -0.62 -36.43
C MET A 1 -3.62 -1.57 -35.29
N VAL A 2 -2.65 -2.43 -34.96
CA VAL A 2 -2.81 -3.47 -33.95
C VAL A 2 -2.74 -2.80 -32.59
N ILE A 3 -3.85 -2.81 -31.88
CA ILE A 3 -3.92 -2.38 -30.48
C ILE A 3 -3.14 -3.43 -29.69
N LEU A 4 -1.85 -3.18 -29.47
CA LEU A 4 -1.08 -3.89 -28.46
C LEU A 4 -1.65 -3.46 -27.11
N ILE A 5 -2.47 -4.33 -26.54
CA ILE A 5 -2.87 -4.31 -25.13
C ILE A 5 -1.56 -4.29 -24.35
N LYS A 6 -1.16 -3.13 -23.82
CA LYS A 6 -0.02 -3.06 -22.89
C LYS A 6 -0.35 -4.01 -21.75
N ALA A 7 0.53 -4.98 -21.55
CA ALA A 7 0.49 -5.90 -20.42
C ALA A 7 0.20 -5.10 -19.14
N ASN A 8 -0.71 -5.66 -18.34
CA ASN A 8 -1.01 -5.26 -16.98
C ASN A 8 0.32 -5.03 -16.21
N GLN A 9 0.76 -3.77 -16.03
CA GLN A 9 1.94 -3.49 -15.22
C GLN A 9 1.55 -3.59 -13.75
N GLU A 10 1.55 -4.83 -13.26
CA GLU A 10 1.46 -5.14 -11.83
C GLU A 10 2.57 -4.36 -11.10
N MET A 11 2.19 -3.66 -10.03
CA MET A 11 3.14 -2.91 -9.23
C MET A 11 3.82 -3.85 -8.23
N GLU A 12 5.14 -3.82 -8.20
CA GLU A 12 5.91 -4.58 -7.22
C GLU A 12 5.99 -3.82 -5.90
N VAL A 13 6.11 -4.55 -4.79
CA VAL A 13 6.34 -3.94 -3.47
C VAL A 13 7.66 -3.17 -3.46
N PHE A 14 8.65 -3.60 -4.26
CA PHE A 14 9.91 -2.88 -4.43
C PHE A 14 9.73 -1.46 -5.00
N ASP A 15 8.71 -1.23 -5.85
CA ASP A 15 8.40 0.09 -6.41
C ASP A 15 8.05 1.14 -5.34
N LEU A 16 7.73 0.70 -4.12
CA LEU A 16 7.48 1.58 -2.98
C LEU A 16 8.73 2.36 -2.55
N GLY A 17 9.94 1.92 -2.93
CA GLY A 17 11.18 2.66 -2.72
C GLY A 17 11.18 4.05 -3.36
N ASN A 18 10.46 4.22 -4.47
CA ASN A 18 10.30 5.51 -5.15
C ASN A 18 9.58 6.57 -4.28
N TYR A 19 8.94 6.16 -3.19
CA TYR A 19 8.25 7.05 -2.25
C TYR A 19 9.08 7.39 -1.01
N ASN A 20 10.40 7.17 -1.05
CA ASN A 20 11.36 7.35 0.03
C ASN A 20 11.13 6.39 1.22
N ILE A 21 10.62 5.20 0.95
CA ILE A 21 10.43 4.17 1.97
C ILE A 21 11.74 3.39 2.12
N PRO A 22 12.29 3.26 3.35
CA PRO A 22 13.54 2.53 3.58
C PRO A 22 13.47 1.06 3.14
N GLU A 23 14.55 0.55 2.57
CA GLU A 23 14.66 -0.83 2.07
C GLU A 23 14.33 -1.88 3.15
N GLY A 24 14.72 -1.65 4.41
CA GLY A 24 14.39 -2.56 5.51
C GLY A 24 12.88 -2.71 5.76
N ILE A 25 12.09 -1.67 5.50
CA ILE A 25 10.62 -1.74 5.59
C ILE A 25 10.06 -2.47 4.36
N ILE A 26 10.59 -2.18 3.17
CA ILE A 26 10.20 -2.85 1.93
C ILE A 26 10.43 -4.36 2.04
N GLY A 27 11.60 -4.80 2.51
CA GLY A 27 11.90 -6.21 2.73
C GLY A 27 10.97 -6.86 3.74
N SER A 28 10.60 -6.14 4.82
CA SER A 28 9.62 -6.64 5.79
C SER A 28 8.23 -6.83 5.17
N TRP A 29 7.82 -5.93 4.28
CA TRP A 29 6.56 -6.05 3.56
C TRP A 29 6.57 -7.17 2.53
N ILE A 30 7.66 -7.35 1.79
CA ILE A 30 7.81 -8.47 0.85
C ILE A 30 7.64 -9.81 1.60
N ASN A 31 8.27 -9.96 2.76
CA ASN A 31 8.13 -11.15 3.60
C ASN A 31 6.69 -11.36 4.12
N GLN A 32 5.91 -10.28 4.30
CA GLN A 32 4.57 -10.33 4.87
C GLN A 32 3.47 -10.55 3.81
N ILE A 33 3.58 -9.92 2.65
CA ILE A 33 2.50 -9.88 1.64
C ILE A 33 2.90 -10.43 0.26
N GLY A 34 4.18 -10.74 0.04
CA GLY A 34 4.73 -11.16 -1.25
C GLY A 34 5.35 -10.02 -2.06
N GLU A 35 5.84 -10.34 -3.24
CA GLU A 35 6.58 -9.40 -4.12
C GLU A 35 5.67 -8.43 -4.87
N THR A 36 4.41 -8.80 -5.10
CA THR A 36 3.46 -8.03 -5.91
C THR A 36 2.31 -7.47 -5.07
N LEU A 37 1.88 -6.25 -5.41
CA LEU A 37 0.73 -5.63 -4.77
C LEU A 37 -0.58 -6.20 -5.31
N LEU A 38 -1.56 -6.38 -4.42
CA LEU A 38 -2.92 -6.73 -4.85
C LEU A 38 -3.52 -5.56 -5.66
N PRO A 39 -4.44 -5.83 -6.62
CA PRO A 39 -5.05 -4.78 -7.44
C PRO A 39 -5.78 -3.68 -6.65
N ALA A 40 -6.26 -3.98 -5.43
CA ALA A 40 -6.85 -2.99 -4.54
C ALA A 40 -5.78 -2.07 -3.89
N GLN A 41 -4.63 -2.62 -3.53
CA GLN A 41 -3.51 -1.89 -2.94
C GLN A 41 -2.85 -0.99 -3.99
N GLU A 42 -2.59 -1.51 -5.18
CA GLU A 42 -2.04 -0.74 -6.30
C GLU A 42 -2.94 0.46 -6.62
N ARG A 43 -4.27 0.25 -6.70
CA ARG A 43 -5.22 1.34 -6.92
C ARG A 43 -5.15 2.39 -5.81
N ALA A 44 -5.00 2.00 -4.55
CA ALA A 44 -4.84 2.94 -3.44
C ALA A 44 -3.60 3.83 -3.60
N ILE A 45 -2.50 3.26 -4.11
CA ILE A 45 -1.24 3.98 -4.32
C ILE A 45 -1.28 4.81 -5.61
N LYS A 46 -1.48 4.20 -6.77
CA LYS A 46 -1.40 4.87 -8.08
C LYS A 46 -2.58 5.81 -8.33
N ARG A 47 -3.80 5.35 -8.07
CA ARG A 47 -5.02 6.10 -8.45
C ARG A 47 -5.48 7.06 -7.36
N TYR A 48 -5.48 6.61 -6.11
CA TYR A 48 -5.95 7.41 -4.98
C TYR A 48 -4.84 8.13 -4.22
N ARG A 49 -3.57 7.94 -4.62
CA ARG A 49 -2.42 8.73 -4.17
C ARG A 49 -2.32 8.76 -2.64
N VAL A 50 -2.51 7.60 -1.98
CA VAL A 50 -2.46 7.47 -0.51
C VAL A 50 -1.14 7.96 0.10
N LEU A 51 -0.06 7.93 -0.69
CA LEU A 51 1.27 8.37 -0.31
C LEU A 51 1.48 9.89 -0.41
N ASP A 52 0.51 10.64 -0.95
CA ASP A 52 0.63 12.08 -1.19
C ASP A 52 0.01 12.94 -0.07
N SER A 53 -0.18 12.37 1.13
CA SER A 53 -0.79 13.04 2.30
C SER A 53 -2.26 13.44 2.13
N ASN A 54 -2.97 12.86 1.17
CA ASN A 54 -4.40 13.07 1.00
C ASN A 54 -5.22 12.26 2.01
N SER A 55 -6.37 12.79 2.42
CA SER A 55 -7.37 12.01 3.17
C SER A 55 -8.00 10.98 2.24
N LEU A 56 -7.98 9.71 2.65
CA LEU A 56 -8.52 8.60 1.86
C LEU A 56 -9.47 7.77 2.73
N ILE A 57 -10.68 7.54 2.20
CA ILE A 57 -11.63 6.56 2.74
C ILE A 57 -11.65 5.39 1.75
N THR A 58 -11.35 4.17 2.21
CA THR A 58 -11.41 2.96 1.38
C THR A 58 -12.40 1.97 1.96
N SER A 59 -13.17 1.32 1.08
CA SER A 59 -14.01 0.17 1.41
C SER A 59 -13.65 -0.98 0.47
N SER A 60 -13.34 -2.15 1.03
CA SER A 60 -13.08 -3.36 0.25
C SER A 60 -13.34 -4.62 1.09
N PRO A 61 -13.62 -5.78 0.47
CA PRO A 61 -13.85 -7.05 1.19
C PRO A 61 -12.66 -7.48 2.06
N THR A 62 -12.91 -8.15 3.19
CA THR A 62 -11.85 -8.78 4.01
C THR A 62 -10.99 -9.70 3.14
N SER A 63 -9.67 -9.72 3.37
CA SER A 63 -8.60 -10.26 2.49
C SER A 63 -8.05 -9.36 1.37
N SER A 64 -8.73 -8.26 0.98
CA SER A 64 -8.25 -7.38 -0.12
C SER A 64 -7.07 -6.45 0.25
N GLY A 65 -6.44 -6.61 1.41
CA GLY A 65 -5.23 -5.84 1.76
C GLY A 65 -5.43 -4.44 2.36
N LYS A 66 -6.61 -4.12 2.93
CA LYS A 66 -6.89 -2.83 3.61
C LYS A 66 -5.88 -2.48 4.70
N THR A 67 -5.51 -3.48 5.50
CA THR A 67 -4.55 -3.32 6.60
C THR A 67 -3.23 -2.77 6.07
N PHE A 68 -2.73 -3.36 4.97
CA PHE A 68 -1.49 -2.94 4.33
C PHE A 68 -1.56 -1.51 3.79
N VAL A 69 -2.64 -1.11 3.14
CA VAL A 69 -2.82 0.28 2.67
C VAL A 69 -2.72 1.27 3.85
N GLY A 70 -3.29 0.93 5.00
CA GLY A 70 -3.15 1.72 6.22
C GLY A 70 -1.72 1.76 6.76
N GLN A 71 -0.99 0.65 6.72
CA GLN A 71 0.43 0.60 7.10
C GLN A 71 1.30 1.48 6.20
N VAL A 72 1.08 1.43 4.89
CA VAL A 72 1.78 2.26 3.90
C VAL A 72 1.55 3.75 4.18
N ALA A 73 0.29 4.14 4.44
CA ALA A 73 -0.05 5.51 4.81
C ALA A 73 0.63 5.94 6.13
N ALA A 74 0.64 5.06 7.13
CA ALA A 74 1.26 5.31 8.42
C ALA A 74 2.78 5.51 8.31
N VAL A 75 3.47 4.60 7.62
CA VAL A 75 4.91 4.69 7.37
C VAL A 75 5.25 5.97 6.62
N LYS A 76 4.45 6.34 5.62
CA LYS A 76 4.64 7.60 4.89
C LYS A 76 4.54 8.82 5.80
N GLY A 77 3.58 8.85 6.71
CA GLY A 77 3.46 9.92 7.70
C GLY A 77 4.69 10.03 8.60
N VAL A 78 5.22 8.89 9.06
CA VAL A 78 6.45 8.84 9.88
C VAL A 78 7.66 9.34 9.10
N ILE A 79 7.84 8.91 7.84
CA ILE A 79 8.92 9.37 6.95
C ILE A 79 8.86 10.89 6.76
N GLN A 80 7.65 11.45 6.68
CA GLN A 80 7.43 12.89 6.60
C GLN A 80 7.55 13.63 7.95
N LYS A 81 8.01 12.94 9.01
CA LYS A 81 8.14 13.48 10.37
C LYS A 81 6.81 13.99 10.95
N LYS A 82 5.68 13.41 10.54
CA LYS A 82 4.34 13.72 11.07
C LYS A 82 3.99 12.76 12.20
N ARG A 83 3.07 13.19 13.07
CA ARG A 83 2.45 12.30 14.07
C ARG A 83 1.40 11.43 13.37
N VAL A 84 1.42 10.13 13.67
CA VAL A 84 0.54 9.14 13.05
C VAL A 84 -0.17 8.36 14.14
N ILE A 85 -1.49 8.19 14.01
CA ILE A 85 -2.29 7.33 14.86
C ILE A 85 -2.88 6.24 13.95
N TYR A 86 -2.60 4.98 14.26
CA TYR A 86 -3.13 3.83 13.55
C TYR A 86 -4.15 3.11 14.42
N LEU A 87 -5.43 3.27 14.10
CA LEU A 87 -6.54 2.67 14.84
C LEU A 87 -7.00 1.42 14.12
N VAL A 88 -6.90 0.28 14.80
CA VAL A 88 -7.42 -1.01 14.34
C VAL A 88 -8.27 -1.58 15.47
N PRO A 89 -9.48 -2.10 15.18
CA PRO A 89 -10.25 -2.80 16.19
C PRO A 89 -9.44 -4.00 16.74
N PRO A 90 -9.58 -4.33 18.04
CA PRO A 90 -8.89 -5.47 18.62
C PRO A 90 -9.26 -6.74 17.85
N GLN A 91 -8.26 -7.60 17.59
CA GLN A 91 -8.49 -8.92 17.04
C GLN A 91 -9.32 -9.70 18.05
N VAL A 92 -10.57 -9.99 17.71
CA VAL A 92 -11.39 -10.92 18.49
C VAL A 92 -10.97 -12.32 18.02
N PRO A 93 -10.37 -13.16 18.88
CA PRO A 93 -10.13 -14.54 18.51
C PRO A 93 -11.48 -15.23 18.36
N CYS A 94 -11.71 -15.84 17.20
CA CYS A 94 -12.83 -16.74 16.93
C CYS A 94 -12.46 -18.15 17.38
#